data_AF-A0AAW1XWR0-F1
#
_entry.id   AF-A0AAW1XWR0-F1
#
_cell.length_a   1.000
_cell.length_b   1.000
_cell.length_c   1.000
_cell.angle_alpha   90.00
_cell.angle_beta   90.00
_cell.angle_gamma   90.00
#
_symmetry.space_group_name_H-M   'P 1'
#
loop_
_entity.id
_entity.type
_entity.pdbx_description
1 polymer ?
#
loop_
_entity_poly.entity_id
_entity_poly.type
_entity_poly.pdbx_seq_one_letter_code
_entity_poly.pdbx_strand_id
1 'polypeptide(L)'
;MELLRFDAKMLVSTVALIGFVGVLVRLYTGLLAEPKRLRALLSKQGISGPPQAVLLGNIKEIKKTHGGSIAKAPSSEPPTSHNLAATIFPFFEKWREQFGDVLYLVLAPRKYYM
;
A
#
# COMPACT_ATOMS: atom_id res chain seq x y z
N MET A 1 15.73 -50.06 6.17
CA MET A 1 14.65 -49.20 6.73
C MET A 1 15.13 -47.77 7.01
N GLU A 2 16.32 -47.55 7.61
CA GLU A 2 16.85 -46.21 7.91
C GLU A 2 17.17 -45.35 6.67
N LEU A 3 17.79 -45.94 5.64
CA LEU A 3 18.14 -45.22 4.39
C LEU A 3 16.90 -44.64 3.69
N LEU A 4 15.86 -45.46 3.54
CA LEU A 4 14.59 -45.07 2.91
C LEU A 4 13.84 -43.97 3.69
N ARG A 5 14.01 -43.92 5.03
CA ARG A 5 13.49 -42.83 5.87
C ARG A 5 14.27 -41.53 5.68
N PHE A 6 15.59 -41.60 5.47
CA PHE A 6 16.42 -40.44 5.19
C PHE A 6 16.08 -39.83 3.83
N ASP A 7 16.00 -40.65 2.77
CA ASP A 7 15.63 -40.20 1.43
C ASP A 7 14.23 -39.57 1.40
N ALA A 8 13.25 -40.17 2.09
CA ALA A 8 11.91 -39.60 2.20
C ALA A 8 11.89 -38.23 2.91
N LYS A 9 12.65 -38.06 3.99
CA LYS A 9 12.76 -36.77 4.70
C LYS A 9 13.40 -35.69 3.82
N MET A 10 14.45 -36.05 3.09
CA MET A 10 15.11 -35.14 2.16
C MET A 10 14.17 -34.69 1.04
N LEU A 11 13.43 -35.62 0.42
CA LEU A 11 12.45 -35.30 -0.61
C LEU A 11 11.33 -34.38 -0.09
N VAL A 12 10.75 -34.71 1.07
CA VAL A 12 9.69 -33.88 1.68
C VAL A 12 10.19 -32.47 2.00
N SER A 13 11.40 -32.35 2.56
CA SER A 13 12.00 -31.03 2.85
C SER A 13 12.23 -30.21 1.58
N THR A 14 12.69 -30.85 0.51
CA THR A 14 12.94 -30.18 -0.77
C THR A 14 11.65 -29.68 -1.40
N VAL A 15 10.59 -30.51 -1.41
CA VAL A 15 9.27 -30.12 -1.91
C VAL A 15 8.67 -28.98 -1.08
N ALA A 16 8.79 -29.05 0.26
CA ALA A 16 8.33 -28.00 1.15
C ALA A 16 9.06 -26.67 0.89
N LEU A 17 10.37 -26.71 0.67
CA LEU A 17 11.17 -25.52 0.34
C LEU A 17 10.74 -24.89 -0.99
N ILE A 18 10.53 -25.71 -2.04
CA ILE A 18 10.04 -25.23 -3.34
C ILE A 18 8.67 -24.57 -3.18
N GLY A 19 7.75 -25.21 -2.45
CA GLY A 19 6.43 -24.64 -2.15
C GLY A 19 6.53 -23.30 -1.43
N PHE A 20 7.37 -23.21 -0.41
CA PHE A 20 7.60 -21.97 0.35
C PHE A 20 8.17 -20.85 -0.53
N VAL A 21 9.17 -21.14 -1.36
CA VAL A 21 9.73 -20.17 -2.31
C VAL A 21 8.67 -19.71 -3.31
N GLY A 22 7.83 -20.63 -3.81
CA GLY A 22 6.71 -20.30 -4.69
C GLY A 22 5.74 -19.31 -4.06
N VAL A 23 5.38 -19.50 -2.78
CA VAL A 23 4.54 -18.56 -2.03
C VAL A 23 5.21 -17.19 -1.90
N LEU A 24 6.51 -17.15 -1.57
CA LEU A 24 7.25 -15.88 -1.47
C LEU A 24 7.28 -15.11 -2.80
N VAL A 25 7.46 -15.80 -3.93
CA VAL A 25 7.43 -15.19 -5.26
C VAL A 25 6.05 -14.61 -5.58
N ARG A 26 4.98 -15.34 -5.26
CA ARG A 26 3.59 -14.87 -5.43
C ARG A 26 3.31 -13.63 -4.58
N LEU A 27 3.76 -13.63 -3.33
CA LEU A 27 3.63 -12.47 -2.44
C LEU A 27 4.43 -11.29 -2.97
N TYR A 28 5.68 -11.49 -3.40
CA TYR A 28 6.52 -10.42 -3.94
C TYR A 28 5.90 -9.79 -5.21
N THR A 29 5.46 -10.62 -6.14
CA THR A 29 4.87 -10.15 -7.41
C THR A 29 3.60 -9.33 -7.17
N GLY A 30 2.68 -9.83 -6.34
CA GLY A 30 1.43 -9.12 -6.02
C GLY A 30 1.62 -7.86 -5.17
N LEU A 31 2.56 -7.87 -4.23
CA LEU A 31 2.73 -6.77 -3.26
C LEU A 31 3.70 -5.67 -3.71
N LEU A 32 4.68 -6.01 -4.56
CA LEU A 32 5.77 -5.10 -4.91
C LEU A 32 5.89 -4.87 -6.41
N ALA A 33 5.86 -5.92 -7.23
CA ALA A 33 6.12 -5.76 -8.67
C ALA A 33 4.96 -5.02 -9.37
N GLU A 34 3.73 -5.45 -9.14
CA GLU A 34 2.53 -4.86 -9.73
C GLU A 34 2.34 -3.37 -9.35
N PRO A 35 2.40 -2.97 -8.06
CA PRO A 35 2.27 -1.57 -7.69
C PRO A 35 3.41 -0.68 -8.23
N LYS A 36 4.64 -1.21 -8.33
CA LYS A 36 5.77 -0.49 -8.92
C LYS A 36 5.56 -0.24 -10.42
N ARG A 37 5.05 -1.24 -11.15
CA ARG A 37 4.75 -1.11 -12.58
C ARG A 37 3.68 -0.06 -12.82
N LEU A 38 2.58 -0.08 -12.06
CA LEU A 38 1.52 0.93 -12.18
C LEU A 38 2.04 2.33 -11.88
N ARG A 39 2.87 2.48 -10.83
CA ARG A 39 3.52 3.75 -10.50
C ARG A 39 4.40 4.27 -11.63
N ALA A 40 5.17 3.39 -12.26
CA ALA A 40 6.00 3.77 -13.40
C ALA A 40 5.15 4.25 -14.60
N LEU A 41 4.00 3.62 -14.84
CA LEU A 41 3.06 4.05 -15.89
C LEU A 41 2.45 5.42 -15.60
N LEU A 42 1.98 5.65 -14.37
CA LEU A 42 1.41 6.93 -13.95
C LEU A 42 2.46 8.05 -13.95
N SER A 43 3.68 7.75 -13.50
CA SER A 43 4.78 8.72 -13.52
C SER A 43 5.17 9.11 -14.95
N LYS A 44 5.09 8.19 -15.92
CA LYS A 44 5.27 8.51 -17.35
C LYS A 44 4.17 9.43 -17.89
N GLN A 45 2.98 9.41 -17.29
CA GLN A 45 1.87 10.30 -17.62
C GLN A 45 1.97 11.66 -16.89
N GLY A 46 3.04 11.90 -16.13
CA GLY A 46 3.20 13.12 -15.33
C GLY A 46 2.42 13.11 -14.01
N ILE A 47 1.77 12.00 -13.66
CA ILE A 47 1.00 11.87 -12.41
C ILE A 47 1.95 11.37 -11.32
N SER A 48 2.16 12.22 -10.31
CA SER A 48 2.95 11.89 -9.12
C SER A 48 2.05 11.53 -7.94
N GLY A 49 2.63 10.93 -6.90
CA GLY A 49 1.87 10.55 -5.72
C GLY A 49 2.73 10.05 -4.57
N PRO A 50 2.15 9.98 -3.37
CA PRO A 50 2.85 9.64 -2.14
C PRO A 50 3.48 8.24 -2.18
N PRO A 51 4.59 8.03 -1.44
CA PRO A 51 5.28 6.76 -1.38
C PRO A 51 4.44 5.72 -0.61
N GLN A 52 4.10 4.63 -1.30
CA GLN A 52 3.36 3.51 -0.72
C GLN A 52 4.23 2.64 0.20
N ALA A 53 3.70 2.31 1.37
CA ALA A 53 4.23 1.25 2.22
C ALA A 53 3.81 -0.13 1.65
N VAL A 54 4.71 -1.11 1.75
CA VAL A 54 4.43 -2.50 1.35
C VAL A 54 3.20 -3.00 2.14
N LEU A 55 2.27 -3.70 1.46
CA LEU A 55 0.99 -4.24 1.99
C LEU A 55 -0.10 -3.22 2.36
N LEU A 56 0.22 -2.13 3.07
CA LEU A 56 -0.77 -1.15 3.56
C LEU A 56 -0.97 0.05 2.63
N GLY A 57 -0.27 0.09 1.49
CA GLY A 57 -0.33 1.21 0.56
C GLY A 57 -0.04 2.53 1.28
N ASN A 58 -0.95 3.49 1.16
CA ASN A 58 -0.82 4.80 1.77
C ASN A 58 -1.56 4.93 3.13
N ILE A 59 -2.18 3.85 3.64
CA ILE A 59 -2.90 3.87 4.93
C ILE A 59 -1.98 4.30 6.08
N LYS A 60 -0.71 3.88 6.04
CA LYS A 60 0.28 4.28 7.06
C LYS A 60 0.53 5.79 7.05
N GLU A 61 0.60 6.41 5.88
CA GLU A 61 0.76 7.86 5.77
C GLU A 61 -0.51 8.59 6.22
N ILE A 62 -1.69 8.11 5.80
CA ILE A 62 -2.99 8.67 6.23
C ILE A 62 -3.11 8.63 7.76
N LYS A 63 -2.70 7.52 8.39
CA LYS A 63 -2.71 7.40 9.86
C LYS A 63 -1.69 8.33 10.52
N LYS A 64 -0.51 8.54 9.92
CA LYS A 64 0.50 9.48 10.43
C LYS A 64 -0.02 10.93 10.38
N THR A 65 -0.71 11.30 9.31
CA THR A 65 -1.33 12.61 9.18
C THR A 65 -2.52 12.79 10.12
N HIS A 66 -3.34 11.75 10.33
CA HIS A 66 -4.42 11.78 11.32
C HIS A 66 -3.89 11.86 12.75
N GLY A 67 -2.86 11.10 13.11
CA GLY A 67 -2.27 11.10 14.46
C GLY A 67 -1.74 12.47 14.90
N GLY A 68 -1.29 13.31 13.95
CA GLY A 68 -0.92 14.71 14.22
C GLY A 68 -2.06 15.73 14.12
N SER A 69 -3.22 15.35 13.56
CA SER A 69 -4.36 16.22 13.27
C SER A 69 -5.57 16.00 14.18
N ILE A 70 -5.56 14.97 15.04
CA ILE A 70 -6.67 14.66 15.97
C ILE A 70 -6.92 15.77 17.01
N ALA A 71 -6.08 16.80 17.11
CA ALA A 71 -6.18 17.83 18.16
C ALA A 71 -6.56 19.24 17.66
N LYS A 72 -7.43 19.38 16.67
CA LYS A 72 -8.27 20.59 16.59
C LYS A 72 -9.72 20.17 16.66
N ALA A 73 -10.25 20.21 17.88
CA ALA A 73 -11.69 20.22 18.11
C ALA A 73 -12.32 21.24 17.15
N PRO A 74 -13.49 20.96 16.55
CA PRO A 74 -14.19 21.98 15.78
C PRO A 74 -14.40 23.17 16.72
N SER A 75 -13.83 24.32 16.34
CA SER A 75 -14.25 25.59 16.90
C SER A 75 -15.77 25.64 16.84
N SER A 76 -16.40 26.17 17.89
CA SER A 76 -17.85 26.43 17.97
C SER A 76 -18.33 27.44 16.92
N GLU A 77 -17.44 27.94 16.06
CA GLU A 77 -17.74 28.88 15.01
C GLU A 77 -18.14 28.15 13.73
N PRO A 78 -19.19 28.61 13.03
CA PRO A 78 -19.59 28.04 11.75
C PRO A 78 -18.40 28.11 10.78
N PRO A 79 -18.08 27.01 10.07
CA PRO A 79 -16.93 26.97 9.19
C PRO A 79 -17.06 28.05 8.11
N THR A 80 -16.18 29.05 8.15
CA THR A 80 -16.15 30.17 7.21
C THR A 80 -15.80 29.72 5.78
N SER A 81 -15.25 28.51 5.64
CA SER A 81 -14.90 27.92 4.35
C SER A 81 -15.87 26.80 3.96
N HIS A 82 -16.47 26.88 2.77
CA HIS A 82 -17.28 25.82 2.17
C HIS A 82 -16.50 24.54 1.81
N ASN A 83 -15.21 24.44 2.15
CA ASN A 83 -14.36 23.29 1.83
C ASN A 83 -14.50 22.18 2.90
N LEU A 84 -15.63 21.47 2.88
CA LEU A 84 -15.86 20.29 3.73
C LEU A 84 -14.81 19.18 3.47
N ALA A 85 -14.27 19.09 2.26
CA ALA A 85 -13.28 18.09 1.90
C ALA A 85 -11.99 18.25 2.73
N ALA A 86 -11.55 19.48 2.99
CA ALA A 86 -10.40 19.75 3.84
C ALA A 86 -10.65 19.37 5.32
N THR A 87 -11.89 19.47 5.79
CA THR A 87 -12.27 19.06 7.15
C THR A 87 -12.29 17.54 7.31
N ILE A 88 -12.82 16.81 6.33
CA ILE A 88 -12.96 15.35 6.39
C ILE A 88 -11.63 14.65 6.04
N PHE A 89 -10.85 15.21 5.11
CA PHE A 89 -9.61 14.63 4.60
C PHE A 89 -8.44 15.62 4.69
N PRO A 90 -8.00 15.99 5.91
CA PRO A 90 -6.97 17.02 6.12
C PRO A 90 -5.60 16.66 5.53
N PHE A 91 -5.36 15.39 5.20
CA PHE A 91 -4.14 14.94 4.53
C PHE A 91 -4.12 15.26 3.03
N PHE A 92 -5.29 15.41 2.40
CA PHE A 92 -5.39 15.63 0.95
C PHE A 92 -4.82 16.98 0.54
N GLU A 93 -5.05 18.00 1.36
CA GLU A 93 -4.50 19.36 1.18
C GLU A 93 -2.97 19.34 1.08
N LYS A 94 -2.29 18.66 2.02
CA LYS A 94 -0.82 18.52 2.01
C LYS A 94 -0.32 17.80 0.76
N TRP A 95 -1.04 16.79 0.31
CA TRP A 95 -0.65 16.06 -0.89
C TRP A 95 -0.92 16.86 -2.17
N ARG A 96 -1.97 17.68 -2.20
CA ARG A 96 -2.24 18.59 -3.31
C ARG A 96 -1.13 19.62 -3.47
N GLU A 97 -0.63 20.18 -2.35
CA GLU A 97 0.54 21.07 -2.38
C GLU A 97 1.81 20.38 -2.89
N GLN A 98 2.00 19.09 -2.59
CA GLN A 98 3.21 18.35 -2.94
C GLN A 98 3.20 17.73 -4.34
N PHE A 99 2.04 17.26 -4.81
CA PHE A 99 1.91 16.47 -6.04
C PHE A 99 1.04 17.14 -7.10
N GLY A 100 0.34 18.23 -6.75
CA GLY A 100 -0.60 18.94 -7.63
C GLY A 100 -2.03 18.43 -7.51
N ASP A 101 -2.90 18.94 -8.40
CA ASP A 101 -4.35 18.67 -8.37
C ASP A 101 -4.71 17.23 -8.75
N VAL A 102 -3.83 16.53 -9.47
CA VAL A 102 -4.01 15.15 -9.89
C VAL A 102 -2.95 14.27 -9.25
N LEU A 103 -3.39 13.36 -8.38
CA LEU A 103 -2.51 12.41 -7.68
C LEU A 103 -3.12 11.00 -7.68
N TYR A 104 -2.27 9.99 -7.52
CA TYR A 104 -2.72 8.61 -7.32
C TYR A 104 -2.64 8.19 -5.85
N LEU A 105 -3.64 7.42 -5.39
CA LEU A 105 -3.73 6.89 -4.03
C LEU A 105 -4.05 5.39 -4.07
N VAL A 106 -3.30 4.60 -3.29
CA VAL A 106 -3.57 3.16 -3.11
C VAL A 106 -4.00 2.90 -1.67
N LEU A 107 -5.25 2.49 -1.48
CA LEU A 107 -5.78 2.06 -0.18
C LEU A 107 -5.62 0.55 0.05
N ALA A 108 -5.70 -0.27 -0.98
CA ALA A 108 -5.61 -1.72 -0.87
C ALA A 108 -4.97 -2.33 -2.13
N PRO A 109 -4.30 -3.49 -2.01
CA PRO A 109 -3.88 -4.26 -3.18
C PRO A 109 -5.10 -4.58 -4.04
N ARG A 110 -5.01 -4.26 -5.33
CA ARG A 110 -6.09 -4.45 -6.31
C ARG A 110 -6.47 -5.94 -6.31
N LYS A 111 -7.70 -6.30 -5.93
CA LYS A 111 -8.22 -7.65 -6.16
C LYS A 111 -8.43 -7.79 -7.67
N TYR A 112 -7.57 -8.55 -8.34
CA TYR A 112 -7.81 -8.98 -9.71
C TYR A 112 -9.02 -9.93 -9.70
N TYR A 113 -10.16 -9.47 -10.22
CA TYR A 113 -11.23 -10.35 -10.68
C TYR A 113 -11.02 -10.56 -12.18
N MET A 114 -10.77 -11.80 -12.57
CA MET A 114 -10.87 -12.32 -13.93
C MET A 114 -11.80 -13.52 -13.88
#